data_AF-A0A939RIE7-F1
#
_entry.id   AF-A0A939RIE7-F1
#
_cell.length_a   1.000
_cell.length_b   1.000
_cell.length_c   1.000
_cell.angle_alpha   90.00
_cell.angle_beta   90.00
_cell.angle_gamma   90.00
#
_symmetry.space_group_name_H-M   'P 1'
#
loop_
_entity.id
_entity.type
_entity.pdbx_description
1 polymer ?
#
loop_
_entity_poly.entity_id
_entity_poly.type
_entity_poly.pdbx_seq_one_letter_code
_entity_poly.pdbx_strand_id
1 'polypeptide(L)'
;MARSNAEIFLDYYKDMEYIIREKYKLENWESTIRYLTGRREFKKIVNELQYCREVRNLLSHKPKLNSQYSVEPSDEMIHLLKTVIERLERPQVIMDIAVPVEEILYKSF
;
A
#
# COMPACT_ATOMS: atom_id res chain seq x y z
N MET A 1 -17.63 15.23 -14.13
CA MET A 1 -16.39 14.72 -14.75
C MET A 1 -15.96 13.49 -13.97
N ALA A 2 -15.60 12.40 -14.64
CA ALA A 2 -14.96 11.27 -13.97
C ALA A 2 -13.58 11.73 -13.44
N ARG A 3 -13.20 11.31 -12.23
CA ARG A 3 -11.86 11.58 -11.68
C ARG A 3 -10.82 10.84 -12.52
N SER A 4 -9.64 11.44 -12.70
CA SER A 4 -8.54 10.74 -13.38
C SER A 4 -7.92 9.67 -12.47
N ASN A 5 -7.23 8.70 -13.04
CA ASN A 5 -6.51 7.70 -12.26
C ASN A 5 -5.40 8.37 -11.43
N ALA A 6 -4.78 9.44 -11.92
CA ALA A 6 -3.83 10.21 -11.14
C ALA A 6 -4.45 10.84 -9.87
N GLU A 7 -5.66 11.39 -9.94
CA GLU A 7 -6.38 11.91 -8.78
C GLU A 7 -6.73 10.79 -7.80
N ILE A 8 -7.29 9.69 -8.32
CA ILE A 8 -7.68 8.52 -7.51
C ILE A 8 -6.45 7.91 -6.81
N PHE A 9 -5.33 7.78 -7.52
CA PHE A 9 -4.08 7.29 -6.99
C PHE A 9 -3.54 8.19 -5.86
N LEU A 10 -3.54 9.51 -6.06
CA LEU A 10 -3.07 10.45 -5.04
C LEU A 10 -3.94 10.43 -3.78
N ASP A 11 -5.27 10.32 -3.94
CA ASP A 11 -6.22 10.19 -2.82
C ASP A 11 -5.90 8.92 -2.01
N TYR A 12 -5.85 7.75 -2.65
CA TYR A 12 -5.54 6.49 -1.96
C TYR A 12 -4.14 6.48 -1.34
N TYR A 13 -3.15 7.08 -2.01
CA TYR A 13 -1.80 7.17 -1.47
C TYR A 13 -1.78 8.01 -0.19
N LYS A 14 -2.51 9.15 -0.19
CA LYS A 14 -2.63 10.01 0.99
C LYS A 14 -3.35 9.31 2.14
N ASP A 15 -4.44 8.59 1.84
CA ASP A 15 -5.17 7.80 2.84
C ASP A 15 -4.29 6.72 3.45
N MET A 16 -3.53 6.00 2.62
CA MET A 16 -2.55 5.02 3.08
C MET A 16 -1.50 5.67 4.00
N GLU A 17 -0.91 6.81 3.62
CA GLU A 17 0.07 7.51 4.47
C GLU A 17 -0.54 7.93 5.81
N TYR A 18 -1.78 8.45 5.80
CA TYR A 18 -2.50 8.83 7.00
C TYR A 18 -2.74 7.63 7.92
N ILE A 19 -3.27 6.52 7.39
CA ILE A 19 -3.52 5.30 8.16
C ILE A 19 -2.24 4.75 8.78
N ILE A 20 -1.13 4.70 8.02
CA ILE A 20 0.16 4.24 8.55
C ILE A 20 0.63 5.14 9.69
N ARG A 21 0.57 6.47 9.51
CA ARG A 21 0.99 7.43 10.54
C ARG A 21 0.15 7.31 11.80
N GLU A 22 -1.17 7.24 11.66
CA GLU A 22 -2.08 7.14 12.79
C GLU A 22 -1.96 5.81 13.53
N LYS A 23 -1.85 4.70 12.80
CA LYS A 23 -1.77 3.34 13.35
C LYS A 23 -0.45 3.11 14.08
N TYR A 24 0.65 3.62 13.55
CA TYR A 24 1.99 3.37 14.09
C TYR A 24 2.61 4.56 14.81
N LYS A 25 1.86 5.66 14.96
CA LYS A 25 2.29 6.90 15.61
C LYS A 25 3.64 7.39 15.10
N LEU A 26 3.77 7.43 13.77
CA LEU A 26 4.99 7.89 13.11
C LEU A 26 5.08 9.42 13.14
N GLU A 27 6.29 9.91 13.40
CA GLU A 27 6.62 11.32 13.31
C GLU A 27 6.56 11.82 11.87
N ASN A 28 6.34 13.12 11.68
CA ASN A 28 6.17 13.72 10.35
C ASN A 28 7.37 13.49 9.42
N TRP A 29 8.59 13.43 9.97
CA TRP A 29 9.82 13.20 9.22
C TRP A 29 10.05 11.73 8.86
N GLU A 30 9.34 10.80 9.49
CA GLU A 30 9.46 9.38 9.19
C GLU A 30 8.77 9.01 7.88
N SER A 31 9.45 8.17 7.09
CA SER A 31 8.92 7.66 5.83
C SER A 31 7.98 6.48 6.09
N THR A 32 6.70 6.70 5.80
CA THR A 32 5.63 5.69 5.82
C THR A 32 5.99 4.45 5.00
N ILE A 33 6.49 4.64 3.77
CA ILE A 33 6.90 3.55 2.88
C ILE A 33 8.10 2.78 3.45
N ARG A 34 9.13 3.48 3.95
CA ARG A 34 10.28 2.82 4.57
C ARG A 34 9.86 1.98 5.78
N TYR A 35 8.96 2.53 6.61
CA TYR A 35 8.41 1.82 7.74
C TYR A 35 7.63 0.57 7.30
N LEU A 36 6.74 0.71 6.32
CA LEU A 36 5.89 -0.37 5.84
C LEU A 36 6.70 -1.51 5.20
N THR A 37 7.66 -1.17 4.34
CA THR A 37 8.55 -2.15 3.66
C THR A 37 9.47 -2.91 4.62
N GLY A 38 9.70 -2.39 5.84
CA GLY A 38 10.40 -3.10 6.90
C GLY A 38 9.60 -4.25 7.52
N ARG A 39 8.28 -4.29 7.34
CA ARG A 39 7.40 -5.31 7.94
C ARG A 39 7.36 -6.58 7.10
N ARG A 40 7.36 -7.74 7.78
CA ARG A 40 7.34 -9.07 7.14
C ARG A 40 6.12 -9.24 6.22
N GLU A 41 4.96 -8.74 6.62
CA GLU A 41 3.71 -8.84 5.87
C GLU A 41 3.71 -8.11 4.52
N PHE A 42 4.62 -7.14 4.32
CA PHE A 42 4.74 -6.35 3.10
C PHE A 42 6.01 -6.62 2.30
N LYS A 43 6.87 -7.56 2.74
CA LYS A 43 8.14 -7.87 2.06
C LYS A 43 7.99 -8.29 0.60
N LYS A 44 6.86 -8.91 0.24
CA LYS A 44 6.60 -9.40 -1.12
C LYS A 44 6.27 -8.29 -2.13
N ILE A 45 5.89 -7.10 -1.65
CA ILE A 45 5.43 -5.98 -2.49
C ILE A 45 6.32 -4.73 -2.35
N VAL A 46 7.56 -4.90 -1.90
CA VAL A 46 8.47 -3.79 -1.59
C VAL A 46 8.78 -2.96 -2.83
N ASN A 47 9.06 -3.62 -3.95
CA ASN A 47 9.43 -2.95 -5.19
C ASN A 47 8.26 -2.14 -5.73
N GLU A 48 7.05 -2.68 -5.66
CA GLU A 48 5.81 -2.06 -6.11
C GLU A 48 5.46 -0.84 -5.25
N LEU A 49 5.63 -0.94 -3.93
CA LEU A 49 5.45 0.19 -3.02
C LEU A 49 6.50 1.30 -3.24
N GLN A 50 7.75 0.93 -3.51
CA GLN A 50 8.79 1.89 -3.86
C GLN A 50 8.47 2.59 -5.17
N TYR A 51 8.01 1.86 -6.18
CA TYR A 51 7.61 2.44 -7.45
C TYR A 51 6.40 3.39 -7.31
N CYS A 52 5.40 3.01 -6.52
CA CYS A 52 4.28 3.91 -6.19
C CYS A 52 4.77 5.21 -5.54
N ARG A 53 5.78 5.16 -4.67
CA ARG A 53 6.39 6.36 -4.08
C ARG A 53 7.04 7.25 -5.13
N GLU A 54 7.75 6.68 -6.09
CA GLU A 54 8.37 7.43 -7.20
C GLU A 54 7.32 8.12 -8.06
N VAL A 55 6.27 7.40 -8.45
CA VAL A 55 5.14 7.96 -9.21
C VAL A 55 4.45 9.07 -8.42
N ARG A 56 4.16 8.87 -7.12
CA ARG A 56 3.60 9.91 -6.26
C ARG A 56 4.47 11.17 -6.22
N ASN A 57 5.78 11.01 -6.07
CA ASN A 57 6.71 12.14 -6.05
C ASN A 57 6.71 12.89 -7.38
N LEU A 58 6.65 12.16 -8.50
CA LEU A 58 6.52 12.72 -9.83
C LEU A 58 5.26 13.57 -9.96
N LEU A 59 4.11 13.02 -9.56
CA LEU A 59 2.80 13.68 -9.68
C LEU A 59 2.64 14.89 -8.73
N SER A 60 3.31 14.87 -7.57
CA SER A 60 3.17 15.92 -6.54
C SER A 60 4.12 17.09 -6.74
N HIS A 61 5.30 16.87 -7.33
CA HIS A 61 6.35 17.89 -7.43
C HIS A 61 6.58 18.42 -8.85
N LYS A 62 6.02 17.80 -9.89
CA LYS A 62 6.18 18.28 -11.27
C LYS A 62 4.96 19.10 -11.72
N PRO A 63 5.19 20.24 -12.41
CA PRO A 63 4.09 21.04 -12.96
C PRO A 63 3.28 20.21 -13.96
N LYS A 64 1.95 20.34 -13.91
CA LYS A 64 1.07 19.73 -14.91
C LYS A 64 1.44 20.30 -16.28
N LEU A 65 1.82 19.45 -17.23
CA LEU A 65 2.06 19.86 -18.61
C LEU A 65 0.68 20.02 -19.28
N ASN A 66 0.34 21.22 -19.75
CA ASN A 66 -0.97 21.51 -20.35
C ASN A 66 -2.17 21.11 -19.47
N SER A 67 -2.07 21.29 -18.15
CA SER A 67 -3.09 20.88 -17.16
C SER A 67 -3.33 19.37 -17.05
N GLN A 68 -2.51 18.54 -17.68
CA GLN A 68 -2.54 17.08 -17.57
C GLN A 68 -1.33 16.55 -16.78
N TYR A 69 -1.49 15.39 -16.15
CA TYR A 69 -0.41 14.70 -15.49
C TYR A 69 0.56 14.12 -16.53
N SER A 70 1.86 14.19 -16.25
CA SER A 70 2.89 13.65 -17.16
C SER A 70 2.92 12.12 -17.18
N VAL A 71 2.28 11.48 -16.21
CA VAL A 71 2.14 10.03 -16.07
C VAL A 71 0.74 9.74 -15.56
N GLU A 72 0.10 8.73 -16.11
CA GLU A 72 -1.17 8.21 -15.60
C GLU A 72 -0.89 6.89 -14.87
N PRO A 73 -1.17 6.77 -13.56
CA PRO A 73 -1.07 5.51 -12.83
C PRO A 73 -2.00 4.46 -13.43
N SER A 74 -1.55 3.20 -13.46
CA SER A 74 -2.39 2.09 -13.92
C SER A 74 -3.43 1.70 -12.87
N ASP A 75 -4.49 1.00 -13.31
CA ASP A 75 -5.52 0.48 -12.41
C ASP A 75 -4.91 -0.51 -11.39
N GLU A 76 -3.88 -1.27 -11.77
CA GLU A 76 -3.16 -2.17 -10.87
C GLU A 76 -2.45 -1.42 -9.74
N MET A 77 -1.89 -0.22 -10.01
CA MET A 77 -1.28 0.60 -8.96
C MET A 77 -2.33 1.07 -7.96
N ILE A 78 -3.52 1.46 -8.44
CA ILE A 78 -4.64 1.85 -7.57
C ILE A 78 -5.11 0.64 -6.76
N HIS A 79 -5.25 -0.52 -7.40
CA HIS A 79 -5.65 -1.77 -6.74
C HIS A 79 -4.65 -2.19 -5.65
N LEU A 80 -3.35 -2.04 -5.91
CA LEU A 80 -2.30 -2.30 -4.92
C LEU A 80 -2.47 -1.43 -3.68
N LEU A 81 -2.68 -0.11 -3.84
CA LEU A 81 -2.87 0.81 -2.72
C LEU A 81 -4.13 0.45 -1.91
N LYS A 82 -5.24 0.13 -2.58
CA LYS A 82 -6.48 -0.36 -1.93
C LYS A 82 -6.21 -1.61 -1.10
N THR A 83 -5.53 -2.60 -1.69
CA THR A 83 -5.18 -3.86 -1.01
C THR A 83 -4.32 -3.61 0.23
N VAL A 84 -3.38 -2.66 0.14
CA VAL A 84 -2.52 -2.29 1.28
C VAL A 84 -3.32 -1.61 2.38
N ILE A 85 -4.20 -0.68 2.03
CA ILE A 85 -5.12 -0.03 2.99
C ILE A 85 -5.98 -1.06 3.69
N GLU A 86 -6.60 -1.97 2.94
CA GLU A 86 -7.43 -3.04 3.49
C GLU A 86 -6.66 -3.90 4.51
N ARG A 87 -5.41 -4.28 4.20
CA ARG A 87 -4.55 -5.03 5.14
C ARG A 87 -4.16 -4.21 6.37
N LEU A 88 -4.03 -2.90 6.23
CA LEU A 88 -3.73 -2.00 7.35
C LEU A 88 -4.94 -1.81 8.25
N GLU A 89 -6.14 -1.70 7.71
CA GLU A 89 -7.39 -1.56 8.47
C GLU A 89 -7.85 -2.89 9.08
N ARG A 90 -7.70 -3.98 8.32
CA ARG A 90 -8.11 -5.34 8.69
C ARG A 90 -6.90 -6.28 8.65
N PRO A 91 -6.01 -6.24 9.66
CA PRO A 91 -4.92 -7.20 9.76
C PRO A 91 -5.49 -8.61 9.91
N GLN A 92 -4.93 -9.60 9.20
CA GLN A 92 -5.32 -11.00 9.37
C GLN A 92 -5.08 -11.43 10.81
N VAL A 93 -6.10 -11.97 11.47
CA VAL A 93 -5.92 -12.50 12.84
C VAL A 93 -5.38 -13.92 12.78
N ILE A 94 -4.67 -14.34 13.82
CA ILE A 94 -4.07 -15.69 13.91
C ILE A 94 -5.14 -16.77 13.65
N MET A 95 -6.36 -16.54 14.13
CA MET A 95 -7.48 -17.45 13.97
C MET A 95 -7.95 -17.61 12.51
N ASP A 96 -7.69 -16.63 11.63
CA ASP A 96 -8.10 -16.70 10.22
C ASP A 96 -7.18 -17.61 9.39
N ILE A 97 -5.97 -17.88 9.90
CA ILE A 97 -4.91 -18.62 9.17
C ILE A 97 -4.42 -19.85 9.93
N ALA A 98 -4.87 -20.05 11.17
CA ALA A 98 -4.49 -21.19 11.97
C ALA A 98 -5.06 -22.47 11.34
N VAL A 99 -4.21 -23.49 11.23
CA VAL A 99 -4.65 -24.85 10.92
C VAL A 99 -4.88 -25.56 12.25
N PRO A 100 -6.11 -26.04 12.55
CA PRO A 100 -6.37 -26.83 13.74
C PRO A 100 -5.47 -28.06 13.79
N VAL A 101 -5.02 -28.46 14.98
CA VAL A 101 -4.12 -29.62 15.15
C VAL A 101 -4.78 -30.89 14.62
N GLU A 102 -6.11 -30.97 14.73
CA GLU A 102 -6.95 -32.05 14.24
C GLU A 102 -6.94 -32.18 12.71
N GLU A 103 -6.63 -31.10 11.99
CA GLU A 103 -6.52 -31.06 10.53
C GLU A 103 -5.08 -31.31 10.03
N ILE A 104 -4.11 -31.44 10.94
CA ILE A 104 -2.72 -31.72 10.60
C ILE A 104 -2.54 -33.21 10.29
N LEU A 105 -2.33 -33.52 9.00
CA LEU A 105 -1.94 -34.85 8.56
C LEU A 105 -0.41 -35.04 8.72
N TYR A 106 0.00 -36.04 9.49
CA TYR A 106 1.40 -36.47 9.56
C TYR A 106 1.56 -37.92 9.08
N LYS A 107 2.65 -38.18 8.38
CA LYS A 107 3.00 -39.53 7.93
C LYS A 107 3.67 -40.27 9.09
N SER A 108 3.05 -41.36 9.54
CA SER A 108 3.65 -42.28 10.51
C SER A 108 4.61 -43.22 9.77
N PHE A 109 5.84 -43.38 10.27
CA PHE A 109 6.85 -44.31 9.75
C PHE A 109 6.75 -45.67 10.44
#